data_AF-K1Z4S2-F1
#
_entry.id   AF-K1Z4S2-F1
#
_cell.length_a   1.000
_cell.length_b   1.000
_cell.length_c   1.000
_cell.angle_alpha   90.00
_cell.angle_beta   90.00
_cell.angle_gamma   90.00
#
_symmetry.space_group_name_H-M   'P 1'
#
loop_
_entity.id
_entity.type
_entity.pdbx_description
1 polymer ?
#
loop_
_entity_poly.entity_id
_entity_poly.type
_entity_poly.pdbx_seq_one_letter_code
_entity_poly.pdbx_strand_id
1 'polypeptide(L)' 'MCFNIVFHNRDDHVKNFSYVMDDDGRWKLSLAYDLCFSEGLGGEHFMTVMGEGRQIAREHILKLARETGISELLK' A
#
# COMPACT_ATOMS: atom_id res chain seq x y z
N MET A 1 -0.89 1.78 -0.86
CA MET A 1 0.10 2.22 0.15
C MET A 1 -0.06 3.70 0.53
N CYS A 2 0.34 4.69 -0.29
CA CYS A 2 0.24 6.11 0.11
C CYS A 2 -1.15 6.53 0.60
N PHE A 3 -2.20 6.08 -0.09
CA PHE A 3 -3.59 6.29 0.35
C PHE A 3 -3.83 5.77 1.78
N ASN A 4 -3.51 4.51 2.04
CA ASN A 4 -3.69 3.88 3.35
C ASN A 4 -2.94 4.62 4.46
N ILE A 5 -1.72 5.11 4.18
CA ILE A 5 -0.94 5.92 5.14
C ILE A 5 -1.66 7.24 5.44
N VAL A 6 -2.04 7.99 4.40
CA VAL A 6 -2.65 9.33 4.54
C VAL A 6 -4.02 9.26 5.23
N PHE A 7 -4.80 8.22 4.94
CA PHE A 7 -6.14 8.04 5.50
C PHE A 7 -6.17 7.15 6.75
N HIS A 8 -5.01 6.78 7.28
CA HIS A 8 -4.86 5.95 8.49
C HIS A 8 -5.68 4.66 8.39
N ASN A 9 -5.61 3.99 7.23
CA ASN A 9 -6.08 2.62 7.07
C ASN A 9 -4.90 1.67 7.31
N ARG A 10 -4.79 1.17 8.54
CA ARG A 10 -3.73 0.25 8.96
C ARG A 10 -4.09 -1.22 8.82
N ASP A 11 -5.33 -1.53 8.42
CA ASP A 11 -5.77 -2.89 8.10
C ASP A 11 -5.47 -3.26 6.63
N ASP A 12 -4.31 -2.82 6.14
CA ASP A 12 -3.90 -2.99 4.75
C ASP A 12 -3.21 -4.34 4.50
N HIS A 13 -3.78 -5.41 5.04
CA HIS A 13 -3.22 -6.76 4.94
C HIS A 13 -3.34 -7.35 3.54
N VAL A 14 -2.55 -8.40 3.25
CA VAL A 14 -2.48 -9.04 1.92
C VAL A 14 -3.83 -9.51 1.35
N LYS A 15 -4.82 -9.84 2.19
CA LYS A 15 -6.17 -10.24 1.74
C LYS A 15 -7.01 -9.09 1.18
N ASN A 16 -6.58 -7.84 1.38
CA ASN A 16 -7.22 -6.64 0.84
C ASN A 16 -6.71 -6.26 -0.55
N PHE A 17 -5.87 -7.12 -1.15
CA PHE A 17 -5.41 -6.99 -2.52
C PHE A 17 -5.82 -8.21 -3.32
N SER A 18 -6.64 -8.01 -4.34
CA SER A 18 -7.10 -9.07 -5.23
C SER A 18 -6.78 -8.77 -6.69
N TYR A 19 -6.72 -9.84 -7.49
CA TYR A 19 -6.62 -9.77 -8.94
C TYR A 19 -7.87 -10.40 -9.56
N VAL A 20 -8.32 -9.83 -10.67
CA VAL A 20 -9.41 -10.37 -11.50
C VAL A 20 -8.78 -10.94 -12.77
N MET A 21 -9.17 -12.16 -13.13
CA MET A 21 -8.79 -12.77 -14.41
C MET A 21 -9.87 -12.48 -15.44
N ASP A 22 -9.49 -12.05 -16.64
CA ASP A 22 -10.41 -11.97 -17.76
C ASP A 22 -10.55 -13.32 -18.50
N ASP A 23 -11.48 -13.38 -19.47
CA ASP A 23 -11.79 -14.60 -20.22
C ASP A 23 -10.60 -15.10 -21.05
N ASP A 24 -9.63 -14.23 -21.37
CA ASP A 24 -8.37 -14.59 -22.04
C ASP A 24 -7.32 -15.16 -21.05
N GLY A 25 -7.65 -15.29 -19.76
CA GLY A 25 -6.75 -15.75 -18.72
C GLY A 25 -5.76 -14.69 -18.23
N ARG A 26 -5.96 -13.40 -18.55
CA ARG A 26 -5.05 -12.32 -18.12
C ARG A 26 -5.48 -11.78 -16.77
N TRP A 27 -4.54 -11.74 -15.84
CA TRP A 27 -4.74 -11.15 -14.52
C TRP A 27 -4.58 -9.62 -14.55
N LYS A 28 -5.50 -8.91 -13.91
CA LYS A 28 -5.43 -7.47 -13.66
C LYS A 28 -5.69 -7.21 -12.19
N LEU A 29 -5.04 -6.21 -11.62
CA LEU A 29 -5.33 -5.78 -10.25
C LEU A 29 -6.80 -5.34 -10.18
N SER A 30 -7.51 -5.79 -9.13
CA SER A 30 -8.88 -5.36 -8.86
C SER A 30 -8.94 -3.87 -8.48
N LEU A 31 -10.14 -3.29 -8.50
CA LEU A 31 -10.36 -1.99 -7.88
C LEU A 31 -10.09 -2.07 -6.37
N ALA A 32 -9.66 -0.97 -5.77
CA ALA A 32 -9.47 -0.91 -4.33
C ALA A 32 -10.81 -1.06 -3.58
N TYR A 33 -10.79 -1.83 -2.49
CA TYR A 33 -11.92 -2.07 -1.59
C TYR A 33 -11.44 -2.06 -0.13
N ASP A 34 -12.39 -2.14 0.81
CA ASP A 34 -12.12 -2.13 2.26
C ASP A 34 -11.27 -0.91 2.71
N LEU A 35 -11.68 0.26 2.23
CA LEU A 35 -11.03 1.54 2.50
C LEU A 35 -11.66 2.19 3.73
N CYS A 36 -11.34 1.67 4.91
CA CYS A 36 -11.84 2.17 6.20
C CYS A 36 -10.69 2.70 7.06
N PHE A 37 -10.97 3.71 7.91
CA PHE A 37 -10.04 4.11 8.96
C PHE A 37 -9.82 2.94 9.92
N SER A 38 -8.56 2.65 10.27
CA SER A 38 -8.19 1.56 11.18
C SER A 38 -6.93 1.91 11.94
N GLU A 39 -6.95 1.71 13.26
CA GLU A 39 -5.78 1.91 14.14
C GLU A 39 -4.70 0.81 13.96
N GLY A 40 -5.08 -0.33 13.38
CA GLY A 40 -4.20 -1.48 13.20
C GLY A 40 -3.85 -2.20 14.51
N LEU A 41 -3.27 -3.39 14.40
CA LEU A 41 -2.84 -4.16 15.57
C LEU A 41 -1.60 -3.50 16.18
N GLY A 42 -1.68 -3.11 17.45
CA GLY A 42 -0.55 -2.46 18.15
C GLY A 42 -0.23 -1.05 17.66
N GLY A 43 -1.08 -0.46 16.80
CA GLY A 43 -0.82 0.84 16.17
C GLY A 43 0.08 0.75 14.94
N GLU A 44 0.20 -0.41 14.29
CA GLU A 44 1.03 -0.63 13.11
C GLU A 44 0.16 -0.90 11.87
N HIS A 45 0.62 -0.46 10.70
CA HIS A 45 0.19 -1.00 9.42
C HIS A 45 0.53 -2.49 9.32
N PHE A 46 -0.34 -3.28 8.70
CA PHE A 46 -0.06 -4.69 8.43
C PHE A 46 1.10 -4.88 7.45
N MET A 47 1.28 -3.93 6.52
CA MET A 47 2.41 -3.91 5.60
C MET A 47 3.33 -2.72 5.90
N THR A 48 4.54 -3.01 6.39
CA THR A 48 5.54 -1.98 6.68
C THR A 48 6.08 -1.32 5.42
N VAL A 49 6.47 -0.06 5.51
CA VAL A 49 7.15 0.70 4.47
C VAL A 49 8.60 0.89 4.86
N MET A 50 9.52 0.20 4.19
CA MET A 50 10.94 0.17 4.53
C MET A 50 11.23 -0.23 5.99
N GLY A 51 10.40 -1.12 6.55
CA GLY A 51 10.52 -1.60 7.93
C GLY A 51 9.80 -0.76 8.99
N GLU A 52 9.20 0.38 8.61
CA GLU A 52 8.39 1.23 9.50
C GLU A 52 6.90 0.95 9.30
N GLY A 53 6.13 0.78 10.38
CA GLY A 53 4.70 0.47 10.33
C GLY A 53 3.82 1.42 11.15
N ARG A 54 4.37 2.23 12.06
CA ARG A 54 3.62 3.09 12.99
C ARG A 54 3.67 4.54 12.61
N GLN A 55 4.86 5.03 12.27
CA GLN A 55 5.15 6.43 11.99
C GLN A 55 5.79 6.57 10.61
N ILE A 56 5.06 6.12 9.59
CA ILE A 56 5.55 6.15 8.21
C ILE A 56 5.67 7.60 7.73
N ALA A 57 6.90 8.12 7.77
CA ALA A 57 7.27 9.41 7.22
C ALA A 57 7.50 9.39 5.70
N ARG A 58 7.54 10.59 5.09
CA ARG A 58 7.74 10.79 3.64
C ARG A 58 9.04 10.17 3.13
N GLU A 59 10.08 10.15 3.96
CA GLU A 59 11.39 9.60 3.65
C GLU A 59 11.32 8.10 3.37
N HIS A 60 10.49 7.37 4.14
CA HIS A 60 10.26 5.93 3.93
C HIS A 60 9.59 5.66 2.59
N ILE A 61 8.58 6.46 2.24
CA ILE A 61 7.85 6.37 0.96
C ILE A 61 8.81 6.61 -0.21
N LEU A 62 9.61 7.68 -0.15
CA LEU A 62 10.56 8.00 -1.21
C LEU A 62 11.70 6.98 -1.32
N LYS A 63 12.14 6.42 -0.20
CA LYS A 63 13.13 5.35 -0.21
C LYS A 63 12.55 4.10 -0.88
N LEU A 64 11.33 3.68 -0.53
CA LEU A 64 10.66 2.55 -1.17
C LEU A 64 10.51 2.78 -2.69
N ALA A 65 10.10 3.98 -3.10
CA ALA A 65 9.95 4.32 -4.51
C ALA A 65 11.27 4.14 -5.29
N ARG A 66 12.40 4.61 -4.73
CA ARG A 66 13.73 4.43 -5.33
C ARG A 66 14.14 2.95 -5.43
N GLU A 67 13.95 2.18 -4.35
CA GLU A 67 14.30 0.75 -4.31
C GLU A 67 13.44 -0.11 -5.25
N THR A 68 12.21 0.34 -5.56
CA THR A 68 11.25 -0.39 -6.42
C THR A 68 11.26 0.10 -7.87
N GLY A 69 12.18 0.99 -8.24
CA GLY A 69 12.32 1.48 -9.61
C GLY A 69 11.20 2.43 -10.05
N ILE A 70 10.45 3.01 -9.11
CA ILE A 70 9.48 4.07 -9.40
C ILE A 70 10.26 5.38 -9.60
N SER A 71 10.37 5.82 -10.84
CA SER A 71 11.04 7.08 -11.18
C SER A 71 10.22 8.29 -10.76
N GLU A 72 10.89 9.39 -10.43
CA GLU A 72 10.22 10.69 -10.39
C GLU A 72 9.66 10.98 -11.78
N LEU A 73 8.39 11.40 -11.85
CA LEU A 73 7.86 12.01 -13.07
C LEU A 73 8.71 13.25 -13.34
N LEU A 74 9.59 13.15 -14.35
CA LEU A 74 10.32 14.28 -14.89
C LEU A 74 9.33 15.43 -15.08
N LYS A 75 9.60 16.55 -14.41
CA LYS A 75 8.87 17.81 -14.61
C LYS A 75 9.15 18.34 -16.01
#